data_AF-A0A7C3NH89-F1
#
_entry.id   AF-A0A7C3NH89-F1
#
_cell.length_a   1.000
_cell.length_b   1.000
_cell.length_c   1.000
_cell.angle_alpha   90.00
_cell.angle_beta   90.00
_cell.angle_gamma   90.00
#
_symmetry.space_group_name_H-M   'P 1'
#
loop_
_entity.id
_entity.type
_entity.pdbx_description
1 polymer ?
#
loop_
_entity_poly.entity_id
_entity_poly.type
_entity_poly.pdbx_seq_one_letter_code
_entity_poly.pdbx_strand_id
1 'polypeptide(L)'
;MISTTNAQKEKQLREEIVEVGRLLYDRGLIVATDGNISARLDSNAILITPSGLCKGRMTPDQLIIIDLDGRKIGPGTPANQHLKPTSETAMHLEAFKQRPDVLAVVHAHPPHAIALSIVGISLADCMLPEAIVFLGLTPTAPYSTPSSEENARAIRELITGHDALVLQRHGSLTVGDSPLKAYYRTETLEQIARITYMLHQLGGGQPLPAFQVEKLIKTRRDLGLSRAADEAEFCEICGVCHLNGHHTGAPSTLSTEADLIQAIAARVLQELQK
;
A
#
# COMPACT_ATOMS: atom_id res chain seq x y z
N MET A 1 -34.99 -9.93 3.42
CA MET A 1 -35.22 -8.50 3.19
C MET A 1 -33.89 -7.80 3.38
N ILE A 2 -33.28 -7.32 2.29
CA ILE A 2 -32.10 -6.46 2.39
C ILE A 2 -32.59 -5.15 3.02
N SER A 3 -32.09 -4.81 4.22
CA SER A 3 -32.43 -3.53 4.87
C SER A 3 -32.16 -2.39 3.90
N THR A 4 -33.06 -1.41 3.81
CA THR A 4 -32.93 -0.22 2.94
C THR A 4 -31.58 0.49 3.09
N THR A 5 -30.95 0.36 4.27
CA THR A 5 -29.60 0.85 4.56
C THR A 5 -28.49 0.16 3.76
N ASN A 6 -28.59 -1.15 3.53
CA ASN A 6 -27.57 -1.92 2.81
C ASN A 6 -27.61 -1.65 1.30
N ALA A 7 -28.81 -1.51 0.73
CA ALA A 7 -28.96 -1.14 -0.68
C ALA A 7 -28.41 0.28 -0.98
N GLN A 8 -28.64 1.23 -0.07
CA GLN A 8 -28.10 2.58 -0.20
C GLN A 8 -26.57 2.60 -0.07
N LYS A 9 -26.02 1.87 0.91
CA LYS A 9 -24.57 1.71 1.08
C LYS A 9 -23.92 1.07 -0.15
N GLU A 10 -24.51 0.01 -0.68
CA GLU A 10 -24.01 -0.66 -1.88
C GLU A 10 -23.95 0.31 -3.06
N LYS A 11 -25.02 1.08 -3.29
CA LYS A 11 -25.08 2.09 -4.34
C LYS A 11 -23.94 3.10 -4.21
N GLN A 12 -23.73 3.66 -3.02
CA GLN A 12 -22.66 4.63 -2.75
C GLN A 12 -21.28 4.03 -3.02
N LEU A 13 -21.00 2.82 -2.53
CA LEU A 13 -19.72 2.16 -2.77
C LEU A 13 -19.49 1.86 -4.25
N ARG A 14 -20.54 1.50 -5.00
CA ARG A 14 -20.42 1.29 -6.44
C ARG A 14 -20.04 2.58 -7.16
N GLU A 15 -20.69 3.69 -6.84
CA GLU A 15 -20.39 5.01 -7.40
C GLU A 15 -18.95 5.43 -7.07
N GLU A 16 -18.53 5.27 -5.81
CA GLU A 16 -17.19 5.64 -5.35
C GLU A 16 -16.08 4.78 -6.00
N ILE A 17 -16.29 3.47 -6.14
CA ILE A 17 -15.33 2.59 -6.84
C ILE A 17 -15.16 3.01 -8.31
N VAL A 18 -16.25 3.38 -8.99
CA VAL A 18 -16.18 3.86 -10.38
C VAL A 18 -15.45 5.20 -10.45
N GLU A 19 -15.72 6.11 -9.51
CA GLU A 19 -15.00 7.38 -9.42
C GLU A 19 -13.50 7.17 -9.22
N VAL A 20 -13.09 6.31 -8.28
CA VAL A 20 -11.69 5.97 -8.05
C VAL A 20 -11.06 5.33 -9.29
N GLY A 21 -11.78 4.44 -9.99
CA GLY A 21 -11.32 3.85 -11.24
C GLY A 21 -11.03 4.90 -12.32
N ARG A 22 -11.88 5.93 -12.42
CA ARG A 22 -11.68 7.09 -13.29
C ARG A 22 -10.47 7.91 -12.87
N LEU A 23 -10.34 8.24 -11.59
CA LEU A 23 -9.22 9.03 -11.08
C LEU A 23 -7.86 8.34 -11.31
N LEU A 24 -7.77 7.04 -11.02
CA LEU A 24 -6.56 6.24 -11.29
C LEU A 24 -6.18 6.29 -12.77
N TYR A 25 -7.16 6.09 -13.66
CA TYR A 25 -6.94 6.07 -15.11
C TYR A 25 -6.54 7.46 -15.64
N ASP A 26 -7.27 8.51 -15.25
CA ASP A 26 -7.02 9.89 -15.69
C ASP A 26 -5.64 10.41 -15.22
N ARG A 27 -5.14 9.90 -14.08
CA ARG A 27 -3.79 10.20 -13.57
C ARG A 27 -2.70 9.31 -14.14
N GLY A 28 -3.04 8.32 -14.99
CA GLY A 28 -2.07 7.38 -15.56
C GLY A 28 -1.45 6.43 -14.53
N LEU A 29 -2.13 6.21 -13.39
CA LEU A 29 -1.73 5.24 -12.36
C LEU A 29 -2.12 3.82 -12.73
N ILE A 30 -3.01 3.67 -13.71
CA ILE A 30 -3.47 2.42 -14.32
C ILE A 30 -3.73 2.71 -15.82
N VAL A 31 -3.57 1.72 -16.69
CA VAL A 31 -3.79 1.79 -18.14
C VAL A 31 -4.51 0.55 -18.70
N ALA A 32 -5.24 0.73 -19.81
CA ALA A 32 -6.01 -0.34 -20.44
C ALA A 32 -6.99 -1.00 -19.45
N THR A 33 -6.70 -2.23 -18.98
CA THR A 33 -7.57 -3.05 -18.12
C THR A 33 -6.90 -3.51 -16.83
N ASP A 34 -5.75 -2.94 -16.48
CA ASP A 34 -5.03 -3.21 -15.24
C ASP A 34 -5.75 -2.61 -14.01
N GLY A 35 -5.09 -2.66 -12.85
CA GLY A 35 -5.61 -2.19 -11.58
C GLY A 35 -6.83 -2.96 -11.10
N ASN A 36 -7.16 -2.80 -9.82
CA ASN A 36 -8.41 -3.30 -9.26
C ASN A 36 -8.74 -2.62 -7.94
N ILE A 37 -10.04 -2.53 -7.66
CA ILE A 37 -10.57 -1.81 -6.50
C ILE A 37 -11.60 -2.73 -5.85
N SER A 38 -11.60 -2.77 -4.52
CA SER A 38 -12.64 -3.44 -3.77
C SER A 38 -13.03 -2.66 -2.53
N ALA A 39 -14.27 -2.85 -2.08
CA ALA A 39 -14.77 -2.33 -0.83
C ALA A 39 -15.58 -3.38 -0.06
N ARG A 40 -15.46 -3.38 1.26
CA ARG A 40 -16.23 -4.24 2.15
C ARG A 40 -17.67 -3.73 2.23
N LEU A 41 -18.61 -4.51 1.71
CA LEU A 41 -20.02 -4.17 1.74
C LEU A 41 -20.60 -4.45 3.14
N ASP A 42 -20.30 -5.61 3.69
CA ASP A 42 -20.66 -6.02 5.05
C ASP A 42 -19.67 -7.06 5.61
N SER A 43 -20.04 -7.78 6.66
CA SER A 43 -19.17 -8.79 7.29
C SER A 43 -18.82 -9.96 6.39
N ASN A 44 -19.64 -10.26 5.38
CA ASN A 44 -19.54 -11.46 4.56
C ASN A 44 -19.41 -11.17 3.06
N ALA A 45 -19.61 -9.92 2.63
CA ALA A 45 -19.63 -9.52 1.23
C ALA A 45 -18.64 -8.39 0.91
N ILE A 46 -17.98 -8.51 -0.24
CA ILE A 46 -17.05 -7.53 -0.80
C ILE A 46 -17.53 -7.17 -2.20
N LEU A 47 -17.57 -5.88 -2.49
CA LEU A 47 -17.75 -5.35 -3.84
C LEU A 47 -16.38 -5.21 -4.50
N ILE A 48 -16.22 -5.69 -5.73
CA ILE A 48 -14.93 -5.74 -6.43
C ILE A 48 -15.07 -5.48 -7.92
N THR A 49 -14.05 -4.87 -8.52
CA THR A 49 -13.97 -4.64 -9.95
C THR A 49 -13.87 -5.95 -10.75
N PRO A 50 -14.53 -6.04 -11.91
CA PRO A 50 -14.41 -7.20 -12.79
C PRO A 50 -13.04 -7.25 -13.49
N SER A 51 -12.65 -8.46 -13.91
CA SER A 51 -11.48 -8.67 -14.77
C SER A 51 -11.74 -8.18 -16.20
N GLY A 52 -10.69 -7.70 -16.87
CA GLY A 52 -10.72 -7.36 -18.30
C GLY A 52 -11.46 -6.08 -18.70
N LEU A 53 -12.00 -5.32 -17.74
CA LEU A 53 -12.58 -4.00 -18.02
C LEU A 53 -11.60 -2.87 -17.71
N CYS A 54 -11.73 -1.77 -18.45
CA CYS A 54 -11.06 -0.51 -18.19
C CYS A 54 -11.72 0.18 -16.99
N LYS A 55 -10.98 0.34 -15.88
CA LYS A 55 -11.53 0.89 -14.63
C LYS A 55 -11.91 2.35 -14.77
N GLY A 56 -11.30 3.09 -15.70
CA GLY A 56 -11.68 4.45 -16.02
C GLY A 56 -12.96 4.61 -16.84
N ARG A 57 -13.54 3.50 -17.33
CA ARG A 57 -14.74 3.51 -18.20
C ARG A 57 -15.83 2.53 -17.77
N MET A 58 -15.65 1.85 -16.64
CA MET A 58 -16.65 0.92 -16.12
C MET A 58 -17.84 1.65 -15.50
N THR A 59 -18.98 0.96 -15.41
CA THR A 59 -20.20 1.50 -14.81
C THR A 59 -20.52 0.81 -13.47
N PRO A 60 -21.27 1.46 -12.56
CA PRO A 60 -21.60 0.92 -11.23
C PRO A 60 -22.24 -0.49 -11.24
N ASP A 61 -23.05 -0.78 -12.26
CA ASP A 61 -23.74 -2.06 -12.44
C ASP A 61 -22.83 -3.18 -12.94
N GLN A 62 -21.62 -2.87 -13.44
CA GLN A 62 -20.61 -3.87 -13.84
C GLN A 62 -19.81 -4.41 -12.65
N LEU A 63 -19.85 -3.77 -11.48
CA LEU A 63 -19.15 -4.25 -10.28
C LEU A 63 -19.78 -5.54 -9.74
N ILE A 64 -18.93 -6.42 -9.21
CA ILE A 64 -19.27 -7.77 -8.78
C ILE A 64 -19.26 -7.85 -7.26
N ILE A 65 -20.20 -8.59 -6.67
CA ILE A 65 -20.18 -8.93 -5.25
C ILE A 65 -19.61 -10.34 -5.10
N ILE A 66 -18.64 -10.49 -4.22
CA ILE A 66 -18.03 -11.77 -3.84
C ILE A 66 -18.20 -12.02 -2.34
N ASP A 67 -18.22 -13.29 -1.94
CA ASP A 67 -18.05 -13.70 -0.55
C ASP A 67 -16.56 -13.63 -0.12
N LEU A 68 -16.29 -13.97 1.14
CA LEU A 68 -14.93 -13.98 1.69
C LEU A 68 -14.03 -15.10 1.15
N ASP A 69 -14.59 -16.05 0.41
CA ASP A 69 -13.86 -17.10 -0.31
C ASP A 69 -13.63 -16.71 -1.78
N GLY A 70 -14.02 -15.50 -2.19
CA GLY A 70 -13.85 -14.98 -3.54
C GLY A 70 -14.89 -15.48 -4.55
N ARG A 71 -15.94 -16.17 -4.10
CA ARG A 71 -17.01 -16.65 -5.00
C ARG A 71 -18.00 -15.53 -5.26
N LYS A 72 -18.36 -15.37 -6.53
CA LYS A 72 -19.42 -14.44 -6.94
C LYS A 72 -20.75 -14.84 -6.29
N ILE A 73 -21.42 -13.88 -5.64
CA ILE A 73 -22.69 -14.07 -4.94
C ILE A 73 -23.74 -13.05 -5.39
N GLY A 74 -25.01 -13.32 -5.05
CA GLY A 74 -26.15 -12.48 -5.41
C GLY A 74 -26.63 -12.68 -6.86
N PRO A 75 -27.77 -12.08 -7.23
CA PRO A 75 -28.41 -12.29 -8.53
C PRO A 75 -27.63 -11.69 -9.71
N GLY A 76 -26.58 -10.90 -9.45
CA GLY A 76 -25.87 -10.13 -10.47
C GLY A 76 -26.75 -9.06 -11.10
N THR A 77 -26.21 -8.37 -12.09
CA THR A 77 -26.92 -7.45 -12.99
C THR A 77 -26.84 -7.99 -14.41
N PRO A 78 -27.72 -7.56 -15.33
CA PRO A 78 -27.56 -7.88 -16.76
C PRO A 78 -26.17 -7.51 -17.29
N ALA A 79 -25.57 -6.42 -16.78
CA ALA A 79 -24.25 -5.94 -17.18
C ALA A 79 -23.08 -6.78 -16.63
N ASN A 80 -23.24 -7.46 -15.49
CA ASN A 80 -22.15 -8.20 -14.85
C ASN A 80 -22.30 -9.72 -14.84
N GLN A 81 -23.43 -10.29 -15.26
CA GLN A 81 -23.69 -11.74 -15.12
C GLN A 81 -22.60 -12.62 -15.75
N HIS A 82 -22.05 -12.21 -16.89
CA HIS A 82 -20.99 -12.91 -17.64
C HIS A 82 -19.57 -12.51 -17.21
N LEU A 83 -19.43 -11.47 -16.37
CA LEU A 83 -18.15 -10.99 -15.88
C LEU A 83 -17.67 -11.82 -14.69
N LYS A 84 -16.35 -11.95 -14.60
CA LYS A 84 -15.62 -12.58 -13.49
C LYS A 84 -14.97 -11.49 -12.63
N PRO A 85 -14.81 -11.70 -11.31
CA PRO A 85 -14.04 -10.78 -10.47
C PRO A 85 -12.58 -10.69 -10.97
N THR A 86 -11.84 -9.66 -10.54
CA THR A 86 -10.42 -9.52 -10.87
C THR A 86 -9.64 -10.81 -10.57
N SER A 87 -8.64 -11.11 -11.38
CA SER A 87 -7.72 -12.24 -11.15
C SER A 87 -6.88 -12.07 -9.88
N GLU A 88 -6.85 -10.85 -9.31
CA GLU A 88 -6.13 -10.52 -8.09
C GLU A 88 -6.99 -10.56 -6.82
N THR A 89 -8.15 -11.22 -6.88
CA THR A 89 -9.09 -11.34 -5.76
C THR A 89 -8.41 -11.86 -4.48
N ALA A 90 -7.49 -12.83 -4.60
CA ALA A 90 -6.77 -13.39 -3.44
C ALA A 90 -5.98 -12.34 -2.65
N MET A 91 -5.32 -11.38 -3.33
CA MET A 91 -4.55 -10.32 -2.68
C MET A 91 -5.47 -9.36 -1.90
N HIS A 92 -6.61 -9.01 -2.47
CA HIS A 92 -7.62 -8.18 -1.80
C HIS A 92 -8.20 -8.87 -0.56
N LEU A 93 -8.58 -10.14 -0.69
CA LEU A 93 -9.09 -10.94 0.43
C LEU A 93 -8.06 -11.08 1.55
N GLU A 94 -6.78 -11.21 1.21
CA GLU A 94 -5.71 -11.28 2.20
C GLU A 94 -5.62 -9.99 3.03
N ALA A 95 -5.67 -8.81 2.39
CA ALA A 95 -5.70 -7.54 3.10
C ALA A 95 -6.90 -7.45 4.06
N PHE A 96 -8.10 -7.81 3.59
CA PHE A 96 -9.31 -7.83 4.42
C PHE A 96 -9.28 -8.85 5.56
N LYS A 97 -8.55 -9.96 5.40
CA LYS A 97 -8.41 -11.01 6.41
C LYS A 97 -7.44 -10.58 7.51
N GLN A 98 -6.32 -9.97 7.14
CA GLN A 98 -5.31 -9.52 8.09
C GLN A 98 -5.74 -8.26 8.85
N ARG A 99 -6.60 -7.43 8.25
CA ARG A 99 -6.95 -6.11 8.78
C ARG A 99 -8.46 -5.89 8.80
N PRO A 100 -9.14 -6.15 9.93
CA PRO A 100 -10.58 -5.89 10.07
C PRO A 100 -10.97 -4.41 9.93
N ASP A 101 -10.05 -3.49 10.21
CA ASP A 101 -10.23 -2.04 10.05
C ASP A 101 -10.21 -1.60 8.58
N VAL A 102 -9.69 -2.44 7.67
CA VAL A 102 -9.67 -2.16 6.24
C VAL A 102 -11.06 -2.41 5.64
N LEU A 103 -11.58 -1.36 5.01
CA LEU A 103 -12.87 -1.35 4.33
C LEU A 103 -12.74 -1.16 2.82
N ALA A 104 -11.58 -0.76 2.32
CA ALA A 104 -11.30 -0.67 0.89
C ALA A 104 -9.84 -0.98 0.57
N VAL A 105 -9.62 -1.49 -0.63
CA VAL A 105 -8.31 -1.86 -1.16
C VAL A 105 -8.22 -1.36 -2.59
N VAL A 106 -7.11 -0.72 -2.94
CA VAL A 106 -6.76 -0.27 -4.28
C VAL A 106 -5.43 -0.89 -4.67
N HIS A 107 -5.44 -1.68 -5.73
CA HIS A 107 -4.26 -2.10 -6.45
C HIS A 107 -4.14 -1.29 -7.74
N ALA A 108 -2.97 -0.71 -7.97
CA ALA A 108 -2.66 0.14 -9.10
C ALA A 108 -1.22 -0.07 -9.57
N HIS A 109 -0.87 0.45 -10.74
CA HIS A 109 0.44 0.29 -11.38
C HIS A 109 1.18 1.65 -11.53
N PRO A 110 1.46 2.37 -10.42
CA PRO A 110 2.11 3.68 -10.44
C PRO A 110 3.52 3.63 -11.07
N PRO A 111 3.78 4.34 -12.18
CA PRO A 111 5.00 4.18 -12.97
C PRO A 111 6.32 4.46 -12.24
N HIS A 112 6.40 5.54 -11.45
CA HIS A 112 7.65 5.86 -10.75
C HIS A 112 7.91 4.86 -9.63
N ALA A 113 6.89 4.46 -8.87
CA ALA A 113 7.04 3.45 -7.84
C ALA A 113 7.49 2.11 -8.42
N ILE A 114 6.93 1.67 -9.56
CA ILE A 114 7.39 0.47 -10.26
C ILE A 114 8.85 0.61 -10.70
N ALA A 115 9.21 1.73 -11.34
CA ALA A 115 10.57 1.97 -11.82
C ALA A 115 11.59 1.90 -10.68
N LEU A 116 11.32 2.56 -9.55
CA LEU A 116 12.17 2.53 -8.37
C LEU A 116 12.28 1.13 -7.76
N SER A 117 11.18 0.36 -7.74
CA SER A 117 11.20 -1.03 -7.28
C SER A 117 12.10 -1.95 -8.13
N ILE A 118 12.22 -1.67 -9.44
CA ILE A 118 13.05 -2.45 -10.37
C ILE A 118 14.53 -2.21 -10.11
N VAL A 119 14.92 -0.97 -9.81
CA VAL A 119 16.31 -0.58 -9.54
C VAL A 119 16.72 -0.74 -8.07
N GLY A 120 15.78 -1.14 -7.20
CA GLY A 120 16.06 -1.40 -5.79
C GLY A 120 16.13 -0.15 -4.92
N ILE A 121 15.52 0.96 -5.34
CA ILE A 121 15.44 2.18 -4.54
C ILE A 121 14.21 2.09 -3.64
N SER A 122 14.42 2.23 -2.33
CA SER A 122 13.36 2.21 -1.32
C SER A 122 12.53 3.51 -1.35
N LEU A 123 11.25 3.38 -1.03
CA LEU A 123 10.36 4.51 -0.74
C LEU A 123 10.11 4.71 0.76
N ALA A 124 10.77 3.92 1.60
CA ALA A 124 10.60 3.99 3.05
C ALA A 124 11.42 5.13 3.69
N ASP A 125 12.35 5.75 2.98
CA ASP A 125 13.17 6.82 3.53
C ASP A 125 12.31 8.00 4.00
N CYS A 126 12.62 8.55 5.19
CA CYS A 126 11.91 9.68 5.80
C CYS A 126 12.23 11.02 5.11
N MET A 127 11.88 11.13 3.83
CA MET A 127 12.22 12.29 2.99
C MET A 127 11.17 13.40 3.07
N LEU A 128 9.88 13.03 3.17
CA LEU A 128 8.76 13.94 3.01
C LEU A 128 7.79 13.87 4.19
N PRO A 129 7.34 15.02 4.74
CA PRO A 129 6.38 15.05 5.83
C PRO A 129 5.08 14.28 5.53
N GLU A 130 4.55 14.43 4.31
CA GLU A 130 3.28 13.82 3.89
C GLU A 130 3.38 12.30 3.83
N ALA A 131 4.55 11.76 3.44
CA ALA A 131 4.83 10.33 3.47
C ALA A 131 4.70 9.80 4.89
N ILE A 132 5.44 10.41 5.83
CA ILE A 132 5.48 9.99 7.24
C ILE A 132 4.10 10.09 7.87
N VAL A 133 3.38 11.19 7.66
CA VAL A 133 2.07 11.42 8.31
C VAL A 133 0.97 10.56 7.70
N PHE A 134 0.82 10.54 6.37
CA PHE A 134 -0.37 9.97 5.72
C PHE A 134 -0.19 8.53 5.23
N LEU A 135 1.02 8.12 4.85
CA LEU A 135 1.31 6.73 4.47
C LEU A 135 1.91 5.95 5.64
N GLY A 136 2.86 6.56 6.33
CA GLY A 136 3.83 5.85 7.16
C GLY A 136 4.96 5.32 6.27
N LEU A 137 5.72 4.37 6.80
CA LEU A 137 6.72 3.67 6.01
C LEU A 137 6.03 2.82 4.94
N THR A 138 6.63 2.75 3.75
CA THR A 138 6.07 2.01 2.61
C THR A 138 7.06 0.94 2.19
N PRO A 139 6.94 -0.29 2.72
CA PRO A 139 7.85 -1.37 2.36
C PRO A 139 7.57 -1.87 0.95
N THR A 140 8.57 -2.54 0.38
CA THR A 140 8.45 -3.25 -0.89
C THR A 140 8.28 -4.74 -0.63
N ALA A 141 7.14 -5.29 -1.00
CA ALA A 141 6.90 -6.72 -1.00
C ALA A 141 7.77 -7.41 -2.06
N PRO A 142 8.33 -8.60 -1.78
CA PRO A 142 9.16 -9.32 -2.73
C PRO A 142 8.36 -9.68 -3.99
N TYR A 143 9.06 -9.84 -5.11
CA TYR A 143 8.43 -10.25 -6.36
C TYR A 143 7.68 -11.57 -6.17
N SER A 144 6.47 -11.59 -6.70
CA SER A 144 5.62 -12.77 -6.80
C SER A 144 4.80 -12.68 -8.08
N THR A 145 4.38 -13.83 -8.60
CA THR A 145 3.63 -13.86 -9.85
C THR A 145 2.24 -13.22 -9.64
N PRO A 146 1.85 -12.18 -10.41
CA PRO A 146 0.52 -11.59 -10.31
C PRO A 146 -0.59 -12.62 -10.45
N SER A 147 -1.75 -12.37 -9.83
CA SER A 147 -2.90 -13.29 -9.85
C SER A 147 -2.62 -14.72 -9.34
N SER A 148 -1.60 -14.90 -8.49
CA SER A 148 -1.27 -16.19 -7.86
C SER A 148 -1.43 -16.15 -6.34
N GLU A 149 -1.49 -17.34 -5.73
CA GLU A 149 -1.47 -17.49 -4.27
C GLU A 149 -0.16 -16.95 -3.64
N GLU A 150 0.95 -16.95 -4.39
CA GLU A 150 2.21 -16.37 -3.93
C GLU A 150 2.09 -14.88 -3.70
N ASN A 151 1.32 -14.16 -4.54
CA ASN A 151 1.10 -12.73 -4.40
C ASN A 151 0.34 -12.38 -3.11
N ALA A 152 -0.70 -13.14 -2.78
CA ALA A 152 -1.38 -13.00 -1.50
C ALA A 152 -0.45 -13.31 -0.31
N ARG A 153 0.38 -14.36 -0.40
CA ARG A 153 1.36 -14.67 0.65
C ARG A 153 2.42 -13.57 0.82
N ALA A 154 2.91 -12.98 -0.27
CA ALA A 154 3.96 -11.97 -0.24
C ALA A 154 3.58 -10.70 0.54
N ILE A 155 2.29 -10.35 0.58
CA ILE A 155 1.80 -9.16 1.30
C ILE A 155 1.30 -9.46 2.71
N ARG A 156 1.08 -10.73 3.06
CA ARG A 156 0.39 -11.18 4.29
C ARG A 156 0.93 -10.54 5.57
N GLU A 157 2.26 -10.56 5.76
CA GLU A 157 2.87 -10.03 6.98
C GLU A 157 2.95 -8.50 6.91
N LEU A 158 3.36 -7.95 5.76
CA LEU A 158 3.53 -6.51 5.57
C LEU A 158 2.23 -5.73 5.76
N ILE A 159 1.10 -6.24 5.25
CA ILE A 159 -0.18 -5.53 5.30
C ILE A 159 -0.74 -5.38 6.74
N THR A 160 -0.24 -6.18 7.69
CA THR A 160 -0.63 -6.04 9.11
C THR A 160 -0.17 -4.70 9.70
N GLY A 161 0.97 -4.18 9.24
CA GLY A 161 1.62 -2.98 9.76
C GLY A 161 1.51 -1.75 8.87
N HIS A 162 1.04 -1.89 7.62
CA HIS A 162 1.18 -0.83 6.61
C HIS A 162 -0.14 -0.49 5.93
N ASP A 163 -0.28 0.76 5.51
CA ASP A 163 -1.42 1.21 4.72
C ASP A 163 -1.13 1.28 3.21
N ALA A 164 0.15 1.20 2.83
CA ALA A 164 0.63 1.22 1.46
C ALA A 164 1.83 0.28 1.32
N LEU A 165 1.83 -0.50 0.24
CA LEU A 165 2.90 -1.41 -0.13
C LEU A 165 3.30 -1.14 -1.58
N VAL A 166 4.60 -1.19 -1.86
CA VAL A 166 5.09 -1.38 -3.23
C VAL A 166 5.18 -2.89 -3.48
N LEU A 167 4.74 -3.34 -4.65
CA LEU A 167 4.88 -4.72 -5.10
C LEU A 167 6.01 -4.76 -6.13
N GLN A 168 7.14 -5.38 -5.78
CA GLN A 168 8.35 -5.36 -6.61
C GLN A 168 8.04 -5.79 -8.06
N ARG A 169 8.39 -4.92 -9.03
CA ARG A 169 8.17 -5.15 -10.48
C ARG A 169 6.71 -5.32 -10.91
N HIS A 170 5.75 -4.99 -10.05
CA HIS A 170 4.33 -5.21 -10.33
C HIS A 170 3.51 -3.91 -10.19
N GLY A 171 3.53 -3.26 -9.04
CA GLY A 171 2.66 -2.11 -8.78
C GLY A 171 2.63 -1.70 -7.32
N SER A 172 1.46 -1.31 -6.83
CA SER A 172 1.22 -0.97 -5.43
C SER A 172 -0.06 -1.59 -4.91
N LEU A 173 -0.13 -1.78 -3.59
CA LEU A 173 -1.35 -2.12 -2.87
C LEU A 173 -1.56 -1.10 -1.75
N THR A 174 -2.70 -0.43 -1.74
CA THR A 174 -3.05 0.50 -0.65
C THR A 174 -4.42 0.18 -0.09
N VAL A 175 -4.60 0.48 1.19
CA VAL A 175 -5.83 0.17 1.93
C VAL A 175 -6.42 1.42 2.57
N GLY A 176 -7.69 1.38 2.94
CA GLY A 176 -8.38 2.50 3.60
C GLY A 176 -9.72 2.14 4.19
N ASP A 177 -10.34 3.11 4.84
CA ASP A 177 -11.72 3.05 5.35
C ASP A 177 -12.78 3.33 4.25
N SER A 178 -12.33 3.77 3.09
CA SER A 178 -13.12 4.11 1.92
C SER A 178 -12.26 3.94 0.65
N PRO A 179 -12.88 3.60 -0.50
CA PRO A 179 -12.18 3.57 -1.79
C PRO A 179 -11.36 4.83 -2.05
N LEU A 180 -11.93 6.00 -1.75
CA LEU A 180 -11.27 7.28 -1.98
C LEU A 180 -10.05 7.48 -1.07
N LYS A 181 -10.09 7.03 0.19
CA LYS A 181 -8.92 7.10 1.09
C LYS A 181 -7.80 6.17 0.63
N ALA A 182 -8.13 4.96 0.17
CA ALA A 182 -7.13 4.06 -0.42
C ALA A 182 -6.52 4.68 -1.70
N TYR A 183 -7.35 5.28 -2.55
CA TYR A 183 -6.87 6.04 -3.71
C TYR A 183 -5.90 7.17 -3.34
N TYR A 184 -6.23 8.01 -2.35
CA TYR A 184 -5.34 9.10 -1.93
C TYR A 184 -3.97 8.60 -1.47
N ARG A 185 -3.92 7.42 -0.84
CA ARG A 185 -2.65 6.78 -0.49
C ARG A 185 -1.87 6.34 -1.72
N THR A 186 -2.54 5.79 -2.74
CA THR A 186 -1.92 5.46 -4.03
C THR A 186 -1.35 6.70 -4.71
N GLU A 187 -2.12 7.79 -4.77
CA GLU A 187 -1.69 9.06 -5.37
C GLU A 187 -0.49 9.67 -4.62
N THR A 188 -0.53 9.64 -3.28
CA THR A 188 0.57 10.10 -2.43
C THR A 188 1.82 9.26 -2.64
N LEU A 189 1.69 7.92 -2.71
CA LEU A 189 2.78 7.00 -2.95
C LEU A 189 3.50 7.30 -4.27
N GLU A 190 2.75 7.49 -5.36
CA GLU A 190 3.35 7.82 -6.66
C GLU A 190 4.00 9.21 -6.64
N GLN A 191 3.43 10.19 -5.93
CA GLN A 191 4.05 11.50 -5.82
C GLN A 191 5.39 11.45 -5.07
N ILE A 192 5.48 10.64 -4.01
CA ILE A 192 6.73 10.39 -3.29
C ILE A 192 7.73 9.70 -4.22
N ALA A 193 7.31 8.66 -4.93
CA ALA A 193 8.15 7.97 -5.89
C ALA A 193 8.69 8.90 -6.99
N ARG A 194 7.84 9.80 -7.52
CA ARG A 194 8.25 10.80 -8.50
C ARG A 194 9.32 11.75 -7.94
N ILE A 195 9.15 12.20 -6.69
CA ILE A 195 10.15 13.05 -6.02
C ILE A 195 11.46 12.27 -5.81
N THR A 196 11.39 11.04 -5.30
CA THR A 196 12.57 10.18 -5.11
C THR A 196 13.31 9.93 -6.42
N TYR A 197 12.59 9.70 -7.51
CA TYR A 197 13.18 9.58 -8.85
C TYR A 197 13.91 10.87 -9.26
N MET A 198 13.27 12.04 -9.10
CA MET A 198 13.90 13.33 -9.41
C MET A 198 15.14 13.60 -8.55
N LEU A 199 15.11 13.26 -7.26
CA LEU A 199 16.27 13.39 -6.38
C LEU A 199 17.45 12.57 -6.88
N HIS A 200 17.23 11.34 -7.34
CA HIS A 200 18.30 10.51 -7.93
C HIS A 200 18.89 11.14 -9.20
N GLN A 201 18.09 11.84 -10.01
CA GLN A 201 18.61 12.58 -11.16
C GLN A 201 19.43 13.82 -10.77
N LEU A 202 19.12 14.42 -9.61
CA LEU A 202 19.79 15.62 -9.09
C LEU A 202 21.02 15.30 -8.22
N GLY A 203 21.38 14.03 -8.04
CA GLY A 203 22.53 13.59 -7.24
C GLY A 203 22.21 13.22 -5.79
N GLY A 204 20.93 13.09 -5.44
CA GLY A 204 20.45 12.62 -4.13
C GLY A 204 19.66 13.66 -3.34
N GLY A 205 19.29 13.30 -2.12
CA GLY A 205 18.63 14.16 -1.14
C GLY A 205 18.95 13.67 0.27
N GLN A 206 18.78 14.53 1.27
CA GLN A 206 18.99 14.16 2.68
C GLN A 206 17.64 13.89 3.35
N PRO A 207 17.51 12.78 4.10
CA PRO A 207 16.32 12.54 4.93
C PRO A 207 16.11 13.64 5.95
N LEU A 208 14.86 13.75 6.44
CA LEU A 208 14.54 14.62 7.55
C LEU A 208 15.33 14.19 8.80
N PRO A 209 15.88 15.15 9.58
CA PRO A 209 16.49 14.83 10.86
C PRO A 209 15.49 14.13 11.79
N ALA A 210 15.97 13.16 12.59
CA ALA A 210 15.13 12.34 13.48
C ALA A 210 14.18 13.16 14.36
N PHE A 211 14.61 14.31 14.89
CA PHE A 211 13.76 15.18 15.73
C PHE A 211 12.59 15.83 14.96
N GLN A 212 12.68 16.00 13.64
CA GLN A 212 11.56 16.44 12.80
C GLN A 212 10.63 15.26 12.50
N VAL A 213 11.19 14.09 12.22
CA VAL A 213 10.43 12.85 12.01
C VAL A 213 9.59 12.52 13.26
N GLU A 214 10.15 12.66 14.46
CA GLU A 214 9.43 12.46 15.72
C GLU A 214 8.18 13.33 15.84
N LYS A 215 8.26 14.61 15.45
CA LYS A 215 7.09 15.52 15.43
C LYS A 215 6.01 15.03 14.48
N LEU A 216 6.40 14.54 13.31
CA LEU A 216 5.48 14.04 12.29
C LEU A 216 4.84 12.72 12.71
N ILE A 217 5.59 11.84 13.38
CA ILE A 217 5.03 10.61 13.96
C ILE A 217 4.02 10.94 15.07
N LYS A 218 4.29 11.96 15.89
CA LYS A 218 3.29 12.48 16.84
C LYS A 218 2.02 12.94 16.12
N THR A 219 2.15 13.74 15.05
CA THR A 219 0.99 14.15 14.23
C THR A 219 0.23 12.95 13.65
N ARG A 220 0.94 11.94 13.13
CA ARG A 220 0.35 10.69 12.64
C ARG A 220 -0.48 9.99 13.72
N ARG A 221 0.03 9.93 14.96
CA ARG A 221 -0.66 9.36 16.11
C ARG A 221 -1.89 10.15 16.48
N ASP A 222 -1.79 11.48 16.56
CA ASP A 222 -2.90 12.37 16.90
C ASP A 222 -4.05 12.26 15.87
N LEU A 223 -3.72 11.92 14.62
CA LEU A 223 -4.68 11.64 13.54
C LEU A 223 -5.22 10.20 13.52
N GLY A 224 -4.80 9.33 14.44
CA GLY A 224 -5.22 7.92 14.48
C GLY A 224 -4.65 7.06 13.34
N LEU A 225 -3.56 7.51 12.71
CA LEU A 225 -2.96 6.83 11.55
C LEU A 225 -1.82 5.89 11.93
N SER A 226 -1.44 5.82 13.21
CA SER A 226 -0.37 4.93 13.67
C SER A 226 -0.68 3.47 13.44
N ARG A 227 0.36 2.69 13.18
CA ARG A 227 0.29 1.24 12.98
C ARG A 227 1.25 0.50 13.90
N ALA A 228 1.04 -0.81 14.03
CA ALA A 228 1.84 -1.66 14.91
C ALA A 228 3.33 -1.71 14.51
N ALA A 229 3.63 -1.62 13.22
CA ALA A 229 5.00 -1.65 12.71
C ALA A 229 5.77 -0.32 12.87
N ASP A 230 5.05 0.80 13.05
CA ASP A 230 5.64 2.15 13.04
C ASP A 230 6.82 2.27 14.03
N GLU A 231 6.73 1.73 15.25
CA GLU A 231 7.78 1.91 16.28
C GLU A 231 9.12 1.25 15.94
N ALA A 232 9.09 -0.02 15.53
CA ALA A 232 10.31 -0.72 15.18
C ALA A 232 10.92 -0.16 13.89
N GLU A 233 10.09 0.09 12.89
CA GLU A 233 10.59 0.46 11.56
C GLU A 233 11.05 1.93 11.48
N PHE A 234 10.38 2.87 12.16
CA PHE A 234 10.89 4.26 12.22
C PHE A 234 12.18 4.36 13.02
N CYS A 235 12.42 3.46 13.98
CA CYS A 235 13.71 3.34 14.66
C CYS A 235 14.80 2.89 13.68
N GLU A 236 14.55 1.80 12.95
CA GLU A 236 15.52 1.21 12.03
C GLU A 236 15.83 2.13 10.84
N ILE A 237 14.80 2.69 10.21
CA ILE A 237 14.93 3.42 8.94
C ILE A 237 15.23 4.91 9.17
N CYS A 238 14.63 5.51 10.20
CA CYS A 238 14.67 6.97 10.40
C CYS A 238 15.36 7.39 11.72
N GLY A 239 15.88 6.43 12.49
CA GLY A 239 16.60 6.69 13.75
C GLY A 239 15.71 7.17 14.90
N VAL A 240 14.39 6.96 14.83
CA VAL A 240 13.44 7.39 15.87
C VAL A 240 13.00 6.21 16.74
N CYS A 241 13.73 5.94 17.82
CA CYS A 241 13.59 4.69 18.61
C CYS A 241 12.72 4.77 19.88
N HIS A 242 12.06 5.91 20.15
CA HIS A 242 11.39 6.16 21.43
C HIS A 242 9.96 6.69 21.27
N LEU A 243 9.14 6.03 20.46
CA LEU A 243 7.79 6.53 20.16
C LEU A 243 6.87 6.59 21.40
N ASN A 244 7.13 5.77 22.43
CA ASN A 244 6.27 5.63 23.61
C ASN A 244 6.89 6.12 24.94
N GLY A 245 7.83 7.08 24.91
CA GLY A 245 8.28 7.79 26.12
C GLY A 245 9.03 6.96 27.16
N HIS A 246 9.45 5.74 26.83
CA HIS A 246 10.41 4.99 27.62
C HIS A 246 11.81 5.33 27.14
N HIS A 247 12.55 6.11 27.93
CA HIS A 247 14.00 6.24 27.80
C HIS A 247 14.64 4.88 28.09
N THR A 248 14.71 4.01 27.10
CA THR A 248 15.76 3.00 27.04
C THR A 248 16.89 3.66 26.30
N GLY A 249 17.85 4.23 27.04
CA GLY A 249 19.03 4.83 26.42
C GLY A 249 19.59 3.86 25.37
N ALA A 250 19.62 4.30 24.11
CA ALA A 250 20.46 3.64 23.14
C ALA A 250 21.87 3.55 23.75
N PRO A 251 22.58 2.43 23.65
CA PRO A 251 24.00 2.44 23.98
C PRO A 251 24.61 3.48 23.05
N SER A 252 25.10 4.58 23.60
CA SER A 252 25.95 5.51 22.90
C SER A 252 27.28 4.81 22.65
N THR A 253 27.31 3.83 21.75
CA THR A 253 28.55 3.43 21.10
C THR A 253 28.65 4.29 19.87
N LEU A 254 29.26 5.46 20.03
CA LEU A 254 30.01 6.08 18.94
C LEU A 254 31.06 5.03 18.53
N SER A 255 30.71 4.18 17.57
CA SER A 255 31.72 3.44 16.83
C SER A 255 32.53 4.48 16.09
N THR A 256 33.84 4.45 16.29
CA THR A 256 34.72 5.34 15.55
C THR A 256 34.62 5.00 14.07
N GLU A 257 34.93 5.95 13.18
CA GLU A 257 34.95 5.71 11.73
C GLU A 257 35.78 4.46 11.38
N ALA A 258 36.83 4.18 12.15
CA ALA A 258 37.65 2.98 12.06
C ALA A 258 36.87 1.69 12.34
N ASP A 259 36.02 1.67 13.36
CA ASP A 259 35.21 0.50 13.72
C ASP A 259 34.15 0.20 12.65
N LEU A 260 33.59 1.25 12.04
CA LEU A 260 32.62 1.12 10.94
C LEU A 260 33.28 0.58 9.67
N ILE A 261 34.46 1.10 9.31
CA ILE A 261 35.25 0.63 8.18
C ILE A 261 35.64 -0.84 8.36
N GLN A 262 36.03 -1.22 9.57
CA GLN A 262 36.44 -2.60 9.86
C GLN A 262 35.26 -3.58 9.78
N ALA A 263 34.08 -3.19 10.26
CA ALA A 263 32.86 -4.00 10.14
C ALA A 263 32.42 -4.18 8.68
N ILE A 264 32.47 -3.12 7.87
CA ILE A 264 32.12 -3.16 6.45
C ILE A 264 33.13 -4.04 5.68
N ALA A 265 34.43 -3.86 5.90
CA ALA A 265 35.47 -4.63 5.23
C ALA A 265 35.37 -6.13 5.56
N ALA A 266 35.09 -6.48 6.83
CA ALA A 266 34.89 -7.87 7.22
C ALA A 266 33.69 -8.51 6.51
N ARG A 267 32.59 -7.76 6.36
CA ARG A 267 31.38 -8.25 5.70
C ARG A 267 31.59 -8.49 4.20
N VAL A 268 32.25 -7.53 3.52
CA VAL A 268 32.59 -7.64 2.09
C VAL A 268 33.50 -8.84 1.83
N LEU A 269 34.53 -9.05 2.67
CA LEU A 269 35.43 -10.20 2.53
C LEU A 269 34.72 -11.53 2.73
N GLN A 270 33.70 -11.59 3.59
CA GLN A 270 32.92 -12.79 3.84
C GLN A 270 32.02 -13.16 2.65
N GLU A 271 31.53 -12.16 1.91
CA GLU A 271 30.73 -12.37 0.70
C GLU A 271 31.58 -12.74 -0.52
N LEU A 272 32.83 -12.26 -0.58
CA LEU A 272 33.78 -12.59 -1.64
C LEU A 272 34.46 -13.96 -1.49
N GLN A 273 34.31 -14.63 -0.35
CA GLN A 273 34.85 -15.98 -0.08
C GLN A 273 33.82 -17.11 -0.30
N LYS A 274 32.71 -16.83 -1.00
CA LYS A 274 31.77 -17.82 -1.53
C LYS A 274 31.79 -17.85 -3.04
#